data_AF-A0A924DIP6-F1
#
_entry.id   AF-A0A924DIP6-F1
#
_cell.length_a   1.000
_cell.length_b   1.000
_cell.length_c   1.000
_cell.angle_alpha   90.00
_cell.angle_beta   90.00
_cell.angle_gamma   90.00
#
_symmetry.space_group_name_H-M   'P 1'
#
loop_
_entity.id
_entity.type
_entity.pdbx_description
1 polymer ?
#
loop_
_entity_poly.entity_id
_entity_poly.type
_entity_poly.pdbx_seq_one_letter_code
_entity_poly.pdbx_strand_id
1 'polypeptide(L)' 'MKSLLFTFASLMLFISCAQTQTNKLKIPVGSKKAAANEAVATFAEGCFWHAEIVFQSLVGVRDAVSG' A
#
# COMPACT_ATOMS: atom_id res chain seq x y z
N MET A 1 25.01 35.03 11.36
CA MET A 1 25.24 33.63 11.79
C MET A 1 23.93 32.85 12.01
N LYS A 2 22.98 33.36 12.81
CA LYS A 2 21.66 32.71 13.01
C LYS A 2 20.85 32.48 11.72
N SER A 3 20.85 33.45 10.80
CA SER A 3 20.16 33.33 9.50
C SER A 3 20.71 32.18 8.64
N LEU A 4 22.04 31.98 8.59
CA LEU A 4 22.67 30.88 7.85
C LEU A 4 22.26 29.50 8.40
N LEU A 5 22.10 29.40 9.72
CA LEU A 5 21.69 28.16 10.39
C LEU A 5 20.26 27.76 10.00
N PHE A 6 19.35 28.74 9.90
CA PHE A 6 17.97 28.51 9.48
C PHE A 6 17.86 28.12 8.00
N THR A 7 18.67 28.72 7.12
CA THR A 7 18.70 28.34 5.70
C THR A 7 19.20 26.90 5.51
N PHE A 8 20.22 26.49 6.26
CA PHE A 8 20.75 25.13 6.21
C PHE A 8 19.73 24.09 6.74
N ALA A 9 19.04 24.41 7.83
CA ALA A 9 17.98 23.55 8.38
C ALA A 9 16.80 23.38 7.41
N SER A 10 16.41 24.45 6.71
CA SER A 10 15.35 24.40 5.68
C SER A 10 15.75 23.50 4.49
N LEU A 11 17.00 23.58 4.05
CA LEU A 11 17.49 22.79 2.92
C LEU A 11 17.50 21.27 3.21
N MET A 12 17.79 20.87 4.46
CA MET A 12 17.76 19.46 4.86
C MET A 12 16.36 18.84 4.83
N LEU A 13 15.28 19.62 5.04
CA LEU A 13 13.90 19.12 4.99
C LEU A 13 13.50 18.67 3.58
N PHE A 14 14.01 19.33 2.54
CA PHE A 14 13.68 18.97 1.15
C PHE A 14 14.34 17.67 0.67
N ILE A 15 15.46 17.26 1.26
CA ILE A 15 16.18 16.04 0.88
C ILE A 15 15.39 14.77 1.27
N SER A 16 14.58 14.84 2.34
CA SER A 16 13.81 13.69 2.81
C SER A 16 12.67 13.28 1.87
N CYS A 17 12.08 14.23 1.14
CA CYS A 17 11.01 13.95 0.17
C CYS A 17 11.53 13.30 -1.14
N ALA A 18 12.82 13.40 -1.45
CA ALA A 18 13.41 12.82 -2.65
C ALA A 18 13.84 11.35 -2.48
N GLN A 19 13.54 10.73 -1.34
CA GLN A 19 13.94 9.35 -1.07
C GLN A 19 13.04 8.36 -1.82
N THR A 20 13.45 8.03 -3.06
CA THR A 20 12.85 6.92 -3.83
C THR A 20 12.98 5.61 -3.05
N GLN A 21 11.86 4.91 -2.85
CA GLN A 21 11.86 3.56 -2.28
C GLN A 21 12.63 2.61 -3.23
N THR A 22 13.88 2.32 -2.90
CA THR A 22 14.75 1.39 -3.65
C THR A 22 14.45 -0.07 -3.34
N ASN A 23 13.80 -0.34 -2.20
CA ASN A 23 13.31 -1.67 -1.88
C ASN A 23 12.04 -1.93 -2.70
N LYS A 24 12.21 -2.69 -3.79
CA LYS A 24 11.11 -3.41 -4.45
C LYS A 24 10.57 -4.43 -3.44
N LEU A 25 9.71 -3.96 -2.52
CA LEU A 25 8.89 -4.86 -1.73
C LEU A 25 8.12 -5.72 -2.72
N LYS A 26 8.47 -7.00 -2.81
CA LYS A 26 7.68 -7.99 -3.54
C LYS A 26 6.42 -8.22 -2.72
N ILE A 27 5.46 -7.32 -2.85
CA ILE A 27 4.11 -7.56 -2.37
C ILE A 27 3.59 -8.73 -3.22
N PRO A 28 3.23 -9.86 -2.59
CA PRO A 28 2.65 -10.98 -3.32
C PRO A 28 1.41 -10.45 -4.06
N VAL A 29 1.40 -10.58 -5.38
CA VAL A 29 0.23 -10.22 -6.16
C VAL A 29 -0.77 -11.35 -5.98
N GLY A 30 -1.91 -11.06 -5.34
CA GLY A 30 -2.94 -12.05 -5.09
C GLY A 30 -3.43 -12.73 -6.38
N SER A 31 -3.80 -14.00 -6.29
CA SER A 31 -4.24 -14.78 -7.44
C SER A 31 -5.70 -14.48 -7.75
N LYS A 32 -5.96 -13.88 -8.92
CA LYS A 32 -7.33 -13.64 -9.44
C LYS A 32 -8.08 -14.92 -9.83
N LYS A 33 -7.42 -16.08 -9.80
CA LYS A 33 -8.02 -17.36 -10.19
C LYS A 33 -8.47 -18.13 -8.94
N ALA A 34 -9.75 -18.47 -8.88
CA ALA A 34 -10.26 -19.39 -7.85
C ALA A 34 -9.57 -20.76 -7.94
N ALA A 35 -9.25 -21.34 -6.78
CA ALA A 35 -8.86 -22.75 -6.70
C ALA A 35 -10.10 -23.66 -6.74
N ALA A 36 -9.87 -24.98 -6.70
CA ALA A 36 -10.97 -25.94 -6.58
C ALA A 36 -11.73 -25.71 -5.27
N ASN A 37 -13.07 -25.68 -5.35
CA ASN A 37 -13.99 -25.41 -4.24
C ASN A 37 -13.97 -23.98 -3.69
N GLU A 38 -13.49 -23.01 -4.47
CA GLU A 38 -13.61 -21.58 -4.14
C GLU A 38 -14.55 -20.86 -5.10
N ALA A 39 -15.15 -19.78 -4.61
CA ALA A 39 -15.93 -18.84 -5.40
C ALA A 39 -15.24 -17.48 -5.45
N VAL A 40 -15.45 -16.74 -6.54
CA VAL A 40 -15.01 -15.35 -6.67
C VAL A 40 -16.22 -14.42 -6.53
N ALA A 41 -16.07 -13.38 -5.72
CA ALA A 41 -17.03 -12.28 -5.63
C ALA A 41 -16.31 -10.97 -5.94
N THR A 42 -17.04 -10.01 -6.53
CA THR A 42 -16.54 -8.67 -6.82
C THR A 42 -17.44 -7.65 -6.16
N PHE A 43 -16.83 -6.79 -5.35
CA PHE A 43 -17.51 -5.73 -4.61
C PHE A 43 -17.00 -4.38 -5.11
N ALA A 44 -17.91 -3.40 -5.14
CA ALA A 44 -17.58 -2.02 -5.45
C ALA A 44 -18.08 -1.16 -4.30
N GLU A 45 -17.18 -0.86 -3.36
CA GLU A 45 -17.48 -0.08 -2.17
C GLU A 45 -16.33 0.86 -1.81
N GLY A 46 -16.69 2.06 -1.35
CA GLY A 46 -15.78 3.03 -0.72
C GLY A 46 -14.37 3.15 -1.32
N CYS A 47 -13.39 3.30 -0.43
CA CYS A 47 -11.98 3.22 -0.78
C CYS A 47 -11.55 1.76 -0.73
N PHE A 48 -11.06 1.25 -1.86
CA PHE A 48 -10.72 -0.17 -2.01
C PHE A 48 -9.67 -0.66 -1.00
N TRP A 49 -8.75 0.19 -0.52
CA TRP A 49 -7.78 -0.21 0.51
C TRP A 49 -8.42 -0.63 1.82
N HIS A 50 -9.49 0.06 2.22
CA HIS A 50 -10.21 -0.31 3.45
C HIS A 50 -11.00 -1.60 3.25
N ALA A 51 -11.69 -1.74 2.10
CA ALA A 51 -12.45 -2.93 1.76
C ALA A 51 -11.55 -4.18 1.68
N GLU A 52 -10.42 -4.08 0.99
CA GLU A 52 -9.47 -5.18 0.81
C GLU A 52 -8.95 -5.71 2.14
N ILE A 53 -8.53 -4.83 3.06
CA ILE A 53 -8.02 -5.24 4.38
C ILE A 53 -9.11 -5.95 5.19
N VAL A 54 -10.36 -5.49 5.10
CA VAL A 54 -11.48 -6.15 5.75
C VAL A 54 -11.66 -7.57 5.20
N PHE A 55 -11.74 -7.76 3.88
CA PHE A 55 -11.90 -9.09 3.30
C PHE A 55 -10.70 -10.01 3.56
N GLN A 56 -9.47 -9.50 3.54
CA GLN A 56 -8.26 -10.26 3.89
C GLN A 56 -8.27 -10.77 5.34
N SER A 57 -9.02 -10.11 6.23
CA SER A 57 -9.11 -10.51 7.65
C SER A 57 -10.16 -11.59 7.95
N LEU A 58 -11.03 -11.94 6.98
CA LEU A 58 -12.15 -12.84 7.20
C LEU A 58 -11.75 -14.32 7.11
N VAL A 59 -12.17 -15.12 8.08
CA VAL A 59 -12.03 -16.59 8.04
C VAL A 59 -12.80 -17.14 6.84
N GLY A 60 -12.13 -17.94 6.01
CA GLY A 60 -12.70 -18.53 4.79
C GLY A 60 -12.47 -17.71 3.52
N VAL A 61 -11.93 -16.49 3.62
CA VAL A 61 -11.40 -15.75 2.47
C VAL A 61 -9.95 -16.16 2.27
N ARG A 62 -9.64 -16.75 1.12
CA ARG A 62 -8.24 -17.08 0.78
C ARG A 62 -7.44 -15.81 0.47
N ASP A 63 -8.02 -14.92 -0.33
CA ASP A 63 -7.33 -13.76 -0.90
C ASP A 63 -8.33 -12.67 -1.28
N ALA A 64 -7.91 -11.41 -1.22
CA ALA A 64 -8.67 -10.27 -1.74
C ALA A 64 -7.71 -9.29 -2.41
N VAL A 65 -8.09 -8.84 -3.61
CA VAL A 65 -7.29 -7.94 -4.45
C VAL A 65 -8.14 -6.78 -4.94
N SER A 66 -7.60 -5.57 -4.85
CA SER A 66 -8.20 -4.38 -5.45
C SER A 66 -7.72 -4.18 -6.89
N GLY A 67 -8.57 -3.54 -7.70
CA GLY A 67 -8.31 -3.22 -9.10
C GLY A 67 -8.91 -1.88 -9.50
#